data_AF-A0A1I3XFK2-F1
#
_entry.id   AF-A0A1I3XFK2-F1
#
_cell.length_a   1.000
_cell.length_b   1.000
_cell.length_c   1.000
_cell.angle_alpha   90.00
_cell.angle_beta   90.00
_cell.angle_gamma   90.00
#
_symmetry.space_group_name_H-M   'P 1'
#
loop_
_entity.id
_entity.type
_entity.pdbx_description
1 polymer ?
#
loop_
_entity_poly.entity_id
_entity_poly.type
_entity_poly.pdbx_seq_one_letter_code
_entity_poly.pdbx_strand_id
1 'polypeptide(L)'
;MAQRPRRKKNNPEADAQRVIVRDLNRLIIPPYVLHHSPNEAGKASKVAQSILKGMGLHPGFSDLVVFGPERRAAFLEVKAGKNQATPEQIAFGRDVWSFGWVWGVVRNTEDAVALLQRADIPLRIKGGL
;
A
#
# COMPACT_ATOMS: atom_id res chain seq x y z
N MET A 1 -12.92 -37.24 -15.05
CA MET A 1 -12.58 -36.78 -13.69
C MET A 1 -13.02 -35.33 -13.55
N ALA A 2 -14.01 -35.02 -12.72
CA ALA A 2 -14.46 -33.65 -12.51
C ALA A 2 -13.40 -32.84 -11.73
N GLN A 3 -12.95 -31.71 -12.28
CA GLN A 3 -12.07 -30.79 -11.55
C GLN A 3 -12.82 -30.24 -10.34
N ARG A 4 -12.29 -30.49 -9.15
CA ARG A 4 -12.74 -29.83 -7.92
C ARG A 4 -12.61 -28.31 -8.09
N PRO A 5 -13.64 -27.51 -7.77
CA PRO A 5 -13.55 -26.06 -7.87
C PRO A 5 -12.42 -25.55 -6.96
N ARG A 6 -11.52 -24.71 -7.50
CA ARG A 6 -10.42 -24.10 -6.74
C ARG A 6 -11.03 -23.27 -5.61
N ARG A 7 -10.82 -23.71 -4.36
CA ARG A 7 -11.18 -22.98 -3.15
C ARG A 7 -10.56 -21.58 -3.22
N LYS A 8 -11.39 -20.53 -3.33
CA LYS A 8 -10.92 -19.13 -3.25
C LYS A 8 -10.15 -18.99 -1.95
N LYS A 9 -8.86 -18.71 -2.03
CA LYS A 9 -8.05 -18.39 -0.84
C LYS A 9 -8.48 -17.00 -0.39
N ASN A 10 -9.04 -16.89 0.80
CA ASN A 10 -9.23 -15.61 1.46
C ASN A 10 -7.85 -14.99 1.67
N ASN A 11 -7.59 -13.84 1.02
CA ASN A 11 -6.46 -12.98 1.34
C ASN A 11 -7.06 -11.63 1.77
N PRO A 12 -7.40 -11.49 3.07
CA PRO A 12 -8.05 -10.30 3.59
C PRO A 12 -7.27 -9.01 3.33
N GLU A 13 -5.93 -9.07 3.29
CA GLU A 13 -5.07 -7.92 3.01
C GLU A 13 -5.18 -7.48 1.54
N ALA A 14 -5.16 -8.44 0.61
CA ALA A 14 -5.41 -8.14 -0.80
C ALA A 14 -6.85 -7.64 -1.04
N ASP A 15 -7.83 -8.15 -0.30
CA ASP A 15 -9.22 -7.67 -0.38
C ASP A 15 -9.36 -6.23 0.14
N ALA A 16 -8.72 -5.91 1.27
CA ALA A 16 -8.63 -4.55 1.80
C ALA A 16 -7.93 -3.60 0.82
N GLN A 17 -6.78 -4.01 0.27
CA GLN A 17 -6.04 -3.22 -0.71
C GLN A 17 -6.88 -2.94 -1.96
N ARG A 18 -7.64 -3.91 -2.47
CA ARG A 18 -8.53 -3.70 -3.63
C ARG A 18 -9.60 -2.65 -3.36
N VAL A 19 -10.20 -2.65 -2.17
CA VAL A 19 -11.19 -1.64 -1.77
C VAL A 19 -10.55 -0.26 -1.69
N ILE A 20 -9.41 -0.15 -0.99
CA ILE A 20 -8.65 1.09 -0.85
C ILE A 20 -8.26 1.64 -2.23
N VAL A 21 -7.64 0.84 -3.09
CA VAL A 21 -7.22 1.26 -4.44
C VAL A 21 -8.41 1.71 -5.29
N ARG A 22 -9.53 0.98 -5.25
CA ARG A 22 -10.75 1.35 -5.97
C ARG A 22 -11.26 2.73 -5.54
N ASP A 23 -11.29 2.99 -4.24
CA ASP A 23 -11.84 4.23 -3.70
C ASP A 23 -10.86 5.40 -3.89
N LEU A 24 -9.57 5.19 -3.61
CA LEU A 24 -8.54 6.20 -3.85
C LEU A 24 -8.44 6.62 -5.32
N ASN A 25 -8.60 5.70 -6.28
CA ASN A 25 -8.64 6.07 -7.71
C ASN A 25 -9.78 7.04 -8.07
N ARG A 26 -10.85 7.10 -7.27
CA ARG A 26 -11.96 8.06 -7.46
C ARG A 26 -11.69 9.41 -6.79
N LEU A 27 -10.93 9.38 -5.69
CA LEU A 27 -10.64 10.53 -4.84
C LEU A 27 -9.39 11.29 -5.27
N ILE A 28 -8.34 10.58 -5.69
CA ILE A 28 -7.08 11.19 -6.12
C ILE A 28 -7.32 11.99 -7.39
N ILE A 29 -6.77 13.21 -7.41
CA ILE A 29 -6.84 14.13 -8.54
C ILE A 29 -5.48 14.21 -9.24
N PRO A 30 -5.44 14.32 -10.58
CA PRO A 30 -4.20 14.64 -11.27
C PRO A 30 -3.57 15.93 -10.72
N PRO A 31 -2.23 16.03 -10.67
CA PRO A 31 -1.25 15.08 -11.22
C PRO A 31 -0.72 14.04 -10.20
N TYR A 32 -1.43 13.78 -9.11
CA TYR A 32 -1.01 12.77 -8.13
C TYR A 32 -1.20 11.35 -8.69
N VAL A 33 -0.24 10.47 -8.38
CA VAL A 33 -0.20 9.09 -8.84
C VAL A 33 -0.34 8.16 -7.66
N LEU A 34 -1.26 7.19 -7.76
CA LEU A 34 -1.31 6.02 -6.89
C LEU A 34 -0.57 4.87 -7.57
N HIS A 35 0.43 4.33 -6.89
CA HIS A 35 1.18 3.17 -7.35
C HIS A 35 1.15 2.06 -6.30
N HIS A 36 1.04 0.82 -6.75
CA HIS A 36 1.25 -0.36 -5.92
C HIS A 36 2.63 -0.94 -6.21
N SER A 37 3.44 -1.11 -5.16
CA SER A 37 4.71 -1.83 -5.24
C SER A 37 4.52 -3.27 -4.76
N PRO A 38 4.63 -4.29 -5.63
CA PRO A 38 4.53 -5.69 -5.22
C PRO A 38 5.84 -6.13 -4.54
N ASN A 39 5.91 -6.00 -3.22
CA ASN A 39 7.16 -6.23 -2.46
C ASN A 39 7.41 -7.69 -2.04
N GLU A 40 6.50 -8.59 -2.38
CA GLU A 40 6.69 -10.02 -2.20
C GLU A 40 6.40 -10.76 -3.50
N ALA A 41 7.25 -11.71 -3.84
CA ALA A 41 7.00 -12.65 -4.93
C ALA A 41 5.86 -13.64 -4.59
N GLY A 42 5.19 -13.48 -3.45
CA GLY A 42 4.16 -14.38 -2.93
C GLY A 42 4.72 -15.78 -2.68
N LYS A 43 4.13 -16.80 -3.31
CA LYS A 43 4.60 -18.20 -3.20
C LYS A 43 5.86 -18.50 -4.01
N ALA A 44 6.53 -17.50 -4.58
CA ALA A 44 7.71 -17.78 -5.37
C ALA A 44 8.84 -18.36 -4.49
N SER A 45 9.77 -19.06 -5.13
CA SER A 45 10.91 -19.62 -4.44
C SER A 45 11.77 -18.52 -3.82
N LYS A 46 12.55 -18.86 -2.79
CA LYS A 46 13.58 -17.97 -2.24
C LYS A 46 14.50 -17.39 -3.34
N VAL A 47 14.70 -18.15 -4.43
CA VAL A 47 15.47 -17.71 -5.60
C VAL A 47 14.77 -16.55 -6.31
N ALA A 48 13.47 -16.64 -6.58
CA ALA A 48 12.73 -15.55 -7.22
C ALA A 48 12.74 -14.28 -6.35
N GLN A 49 12.56 -14.41 -5.03
CA GLN A 49 12.68 -13.26 -4.13
C GLN A 49 14.09 -12.66 -4.13
N SER A 50 15.14 -13.49 -4.21
CA SER A 50 16.53 -13.03 -4.30
C SER A 50 16.80 -12.27 -5.60
N ILE A 51 16.24 -12.73 -6.72
CA ILE A 51 16.35 -12.02 -8.00
C ILE A 51 15.67 -10.65 -7.89
N LEU A 52 14.45 -10.58 -7.37
CA LEU A 52 13.75 -9.29 -7.19
C LEU A 52 14.54 -8.33 -6.30
N LYS A 53 15.12 -8.82 -5.21
CA LYS A 53 16.03 -8.01 -4.36
C LYS A 53 17.23 -7.49 -5.16
N GLY A 54 17.85 -8.34 -5.97
CA GLY A 54 18.93 -7.95 -6.89
C GLY A 54 18.50 -6.94 -7.96
N MET A 55 17.22 -6.92 -8.31
CA MET A 55 16.61 -5.95 -9.23
C MET A 55 16.13 -4.66 -8.53
N GLY A 56 16.39 -4.50 -7.23
CA GLY A 56 16.08 -3.27 -6.48
C GLY A 56 14.80 -3.33 -5.65
N LEU A 57 14.19 -4.50 -5.45
CA LEU A 57 13.10 -4.64 -4.48
C LEU A 57 13.60 -4.30 -3.08
N HIS A 58 13.08 -3.20 -2.52
CA HIS A 58 13.45 -2.74 -1.20
C HIS A 58 12.67 -3.52 -0.13
N PRO A 59 13.35 -4.19 0.82
CA PRO A 59 12.67 -4.88 1.91
C PRO A 59 11.77 -3.93 2.72
N GLY A 60 10.56 -4.37 3.05
CA GLY A 60 9.64 -3.59 3.87
C GLY A 60 9.07 -2.33 3.22
N PHE A 61 9.31 -2.10 1.92
CA PHE A 61 8.66 -1.01 1.20
C PHE A 61 7.13 -1.13 1.34
N SER A 62 6.42 0.00 1.34
CA SER A 62 4.97 0.00 1.50
C SER A 62 4.24 -0.60 0.31
N ASP A 63 3.08 -1.23 0.58
CA ASP A 63 2.25 -1.79 -0.48
C ASP A 63 1.79 -0.73 -1.49
N LEU A 64 1.41 0.45 -1.02
CA LEU A 64 0.97 1.56 -1.86
C LEU A 64 1.79 2.81 -1.59
N VAL A 65 1.96 3.63 -2.62
CA VAL A 65 2.50 4.98 -2.52
C VAL A 65 1.62 5.92 -3.33
N VAL A 66 1.31 7.08 -2.75
CA VAL A 66 0.73 8.22 -3.46
C VAL A 66 1.75 9.33 -3.48
N PHE A 67 2.08 9.87 -4.64
CA PHE A 67 3.06 10.95 -4.78
C PHE A 67 2.66 11.94 -5.86
N GLY A 68 3.21 13.15 -5.79
CA GLY A 68 2.87 14.21 -6.73
C GLY A 68 3.72 15.47 -6.56
N PRO A 69 3.20 16.63 -6.99
CA PRO A 69 3.87 17.92 -6.92
C PRO A 69 4.30 18.29 -5.50
N GLU A 70 5.14 19.33 -5.41
CA GLU A 70 5.53 19.96 -4.14
C GLU A 70 6.18 18.98 -3.14
N ARG A 71 6.84 17.93 -3.66
CA ARG A 71 7.51 16.88 -2.87
C ARG A 71 6.57 16.14 -1.91
N ARG A 72 5.27 16.09 -2.22
CA ARG A 72 4.27 15.38 -1.41
C ARG A 72 4.27 13.90 -1.77
N ALA A 73 4.43 13.07 -0.74
CA ALA A 73 4.33 11.63 -0.84
C ALA A 73 3.75 11.02 0.45
N ALA A 74 2.94 9.99 0.27
CA ALA A 74 2.39 9.16 1.34
C ALA A 74 2.60 7.69 1.01
N PHE A 75 3.13 6.94 1.97
CA PHE A 75 3.41 5.52 1.88
C PHE A 75 2.43 4.77 2.80
N LEU A 76 1.61 3.91 2.21
CA LEU A 76 0.51 3.22 2.88
C LEU A 76 0.85 1.73 2.95
N GLU A 77 1.04 1.25 4.17
CA GLU A 77 1.20 -0.17 4.48
C GLU A 77 -0.17 -0.79 4.75
N VAL A 78 -0.64 -1.71 3.91
CA VAL A 78 -1.99 -2.27 4.04
C VAL A 78 -1.96 -3.43 5.03
N LYS A 79 -2.89 -3.44 5.98
CA LYS A 79 -3.11 -4.57 6.88
C LYS A 79 -4.58 -4.92 7.00
N ALA A 80 -4.86 -6.19 7.29
CA ALA A 80 -6.21 -6.65 7.59
C ALA A 80 -6.35 -7.09 9.04
N GLY A 81 -7.49 -6.77 9.66
CA GLY A 81 -7.81 -7.16 11.03
C GLY A 81 -6.75 -6.68 12.04
N LYS A 82 -6.22 -7.62 12.83
CA LYS A 82 -5.22 -7.36 13.88
C LYS A 82 -3.78 -7.46 13.38
N ASN A 83 -3.55 -7.67 12.08
CA ASN A 83 -2.20 -7.75 11.53
C ASN A 83 -1.46 -6.43 11.76
N GLN A 84 -0.16 -6.56 12.05
CA GLN A 84 0.75 -5.44 12.30
C GLN A 84 1.82 -5.40 11.22
N ALA A 85 2.45 -4.24 11.04
CA ALA A 85 3.61 -4.09 10.17
C ALA A 85 4.78 -4.94 10.71
N THR A 86 5.56 -5.53 9.82
CA THR A 86 6.78 -6.27 10.19
C THR A 86 7.88 -5.32 10.66
N PRO A 87 8.94 -5.82 11.34
CA PRO A 87 10.07 -4.99 11.73
C PRO A 87 10.71 -4.23 10.56
N GLU A 88 10.83 -4.84 9.38
CA GLU A 88 11.38 -4.22 8.18
C GLU A 88 10.46 -3.11 7.64
N GLN A 89 9.14 -3.30 7.70
CA GLN A 89 8.17 -2.29 7.30
C GLN A 89 8.17 -1.10 8.25
N ILE A 90 8.33 -1.35 9.55
CA ILE A 90 8.49 -0.30 10.56
C ILE A 90 9.79 0.47 10.34
N ALA A 91 10.89 -0.23 10.03
CA ALA A 91 12.17 0.41 9.73
C ALA A 91 12.06 1.32 8.49
N PHE A 92 11.49 0.80 7.40
CA PHE A 92 11.22 1.60 6.20
C PHE A 92 10.34 2.81 6.51
N GLY A 93 9.28 2.65 7.30
CA GLY A 93 8.41 3.75 7.72
C GLY A 93 9.14 4.85 8.50
N ARG A 94 10.11 4.47 9.35
CA ARG A 94 10.97 5.44 10.06
C ARG A 94 11.86 6.21 9.09
N ASP A 95 12.41 5.53 8.09
CA ASP A 95 13.22 6.18 7.05
C ASP A 95 12.36 7.19 6.26
N VAL A 96 11.16 6.80 5.83
CA VAL A 96 10.19 7.69 5.15
C VAL A 96 9.88 8.93 5.99
N TRP A 97 9.62 8.77 7.29
CA TRP A 97 9.42 9.90 8.19
C TRP A 97 10.67 10.78 8.30
N SER A 98 11.86 10.19 8.36
CA SER A 98 13.12 10.93 8.42
C SER A 98 13.38 11.77 7.15
N PHE A 99 12.81 11.37 6.02
CA PHE A 99 12.89 12.09 4.75
C PHE A 99 11.84 13.22 4.63
N GLY A 100 10.97 13.37 5.64
CA GLY A 100 9.91 14.37 5.65
C GLY A 100 8.63 13.95 4.91
N TRP A 101 8.48 12.67 4.60
CA TRP A 101 7.26 12.12 4.00
C TRP A 101 6.38 11.40 5.03
N VAL A 102 5.14 11.13 4.63
CA VAL A 102 4.18 10.46 5.50
C VAL A 102 4.19 8.96 5.24
N TRP A 103 4.22 8.18 6.31
CA TRP A 103 4.04 6.73 6.31
C TRP A 103 3.00 6.32 7.35
N GLY A 104 2.22 5.29 7.07
CA GLY A 104 1.28 4.73 8.03
C GLY A 104 0.66 3.40 7.60
N VAL A 105 0.20 2.65 8.61
CA VAL A 105 -0.59 1.42 8.39
C VAL A 105 -2.05 1.80 8.16
N VAL A 106 -2.64 1.29 7.09
CA VAL A 106 -4.04 1.52 6.71
C VAL A 106 -4.79 0.21 6.63
N ARG A 107 -6.06 0.20 7.06
CA ARG A 107 -6.91 -1.01 7.06
C ARG A 107 -8.16 -0.86 6.21
N ASN A 108 -8.52 0.37 5.89
CA ASN A 108 -9.72 0.73 5.13
C ASN A 108 -9.48 2.05 4.37
N THR A 109 -10.50 2.50 3.65
CA THR A 109 -10.47 3.73 2.86
C THR A 109 -10.33 4.96 3.75
N GLU A 110 -10.95 4.96 4.92
CA GLU A 110 -10.93 6.08 5.87
C GLU A 110 -9.52 6.34 6.42
N ASP A 111 -8.81 5.28 6.83
CA ASP A 111 -7.40 5.34 7.25
C ASP A 111 -6.52 5.91 6.14
N ALA A 112 -6.73 5.44 4.90
CA ALA A 112 -5.98 5.88 3.74
C ALA A 112 -6.23 7.37 3.45
N VAL A 113 -7.48 7.82 3.46
CA VAL A 113 -7.84 9.24 3.29
C VAL A 113 -7.21 10.10 4.37
N ALA A 114 -7.30 9.69 5.64
CA ALA A 114 -6.69 10.43 6.75
C ALA A 114 -5.17 10.54 6.59
N LEU A 115 -4.50 9.49 6.10
CA LEU A 115 -3.06 9.52 5.85
C LEU A 115 -2.69 10.46 4.70
N LEU A 116 -3.47 10.45 3.60
CA LEU A 116 -3.25 11.36 2.47
C LEU A 116 -3.46 12.83 2.87
N GLN A 117 -4.46 13.11 3.72
CA GLN A 117 -4.66 14.45 4.28
C GLN A 117 -3.47 14.91 5.14
N ARG A 118 -2.89 14.02 5.96
CA ARG A 118 -1.67 14.31 6.73
C ARG A 118 -0.45 14.59 5.86
N ALA A 119 -0.45 14.10 4.62
CA ALA A 119 0.59 14.34 3.62
C ALA A 119 0.30 15.56 2.73
N ASP A 120 -0.72 16.35 3.09
CA ASP A 120 -1.24 17.47 2.31
C ASP A 120 -1.64 17.09 0.88
N ILE A 121 -2.01 15.84 0.62
CA ILE A 121 -2.42 15.39 -0.70
C ILE A 121 -3.91 15.76 -0.89
N PRO A 122 -4.25 16.62 -1.86
CA PRO A 122 -5.62 17.04 -2.09
C PRO A 122 -6.44 15.88 -2.66
N LEU A 123 -7.67 15.76 -2.16
CA LEU A 123 -8.61 14.73 -2.58
C LEU A 123 -9.91 15.37 -3.06
N ARG A 124 -10.58 14.71 -4.00
CA ARG A 124 -11.94 15.04 -4.39
C ARG A 124 -12.90 14.64 -3.27
N ILE A 125 -13.20 15.55 -2.37
CA ILE A 125 -14.23 15.34 -1.35
C ILE A 125 -15.60 15.46 -2.03
N LYS A 126 -16.34 14.35 -2.14
CA LYS A 126 -17.79 14.41 -2.34
C LYS A 126 -18.43 14.68 -0.98
N GLY A 127 -19.35 15.64 -0.92
CA GLY A 127 -19.85 16.21 0.33
C GLY A 127 -20.19 15.19 1.41
N GLY A 128 -19.60 15.42 2.60
CA GLY A 128 -19.98 14.86 3.89
C GLY A 128 -19.79 13.37 4.07
N LEU A 129 -19.02 12.98 5.09
CA LEU A 129 -19.22 11.69 5.78
C LEU A 129 -20.66 11.57 6.26
#